data_AF-A0A968YGK4-F1
#
_entry.id   AF-A0A968YGK4-F1
#
_cell.length_a   1.000
_cell.length_b   1.000
_cell.length_c   1.000
_cell.angle_alpha   90.00
_cell.angle_beta   90.00
_cell.angle_gamma   90.00
#
_symmetry.space_group_name_H-M   'P 1'
#
loop_
_entity.id
_entity.type
_entity.pdbx_description
1 polymer ?
#
loop_
_entity_poly.entity_id
_entity_poly.type
_entity_poly.pdbx_seq_one_letter_code
_entity_poly.pdbx_strand_id
1 'polypeptide(L)'
;MTYAQQKANRLQQEQVKMQKAQIVRGKKVFTSLKGIYQTAGEATAKPVVRVVIPQTEWEQLSKSDQISLTMYAESLVSVVKSNPSKYVSIPSSAPIYNTFVSKIANLRQDCWSIVMSFKDSQPYGIDETIVQGDTPWMMEDPCCRGIKSSEFRN
;
A
#
# COMPACT_ATOMS: atom_id res chain seq x y z
N MET A 1 -17.14 -32.61 -13.00
CA MET A 1 -17.36 -31.39 -12.21
C MET A 1 -18.85 -31.21 -11.98
N THR A 2 -19.27 -30.96 -10.75
CA THR A 2 -20.67 -30.74 -10.38
C THR A 2 -21.12 -29.30 -10.67
N TYR A 3 -22.42 -29.07 -10.79
CA TYR A 3 -22.99 -27.73 -10.99
C TYR A 3 -22.55 -26.73 -9.89
N ALA A 4 -22.45 -27.20 -8.64
CA ALA A 4 -21.99 -26.40 -7.52
C ALA A 4 -20.52 -25.94 -7.69
N GLN A 5 -19.64 -26.83 -8.16
CA GLN A 5 -18.23 -26.49 -8.44
C GLN A 5 -18.11 -25.45 -9.56
N GLN A 6 -18.91 -25.58 -10.63
CA GLN A 6 -18.90 -24.62 -11.72
C GLN A 6 -19.40 -23.24 -11.30
N LYS A 7 -20.46 -23.17 -10.47
CA LYS A 7 -20.98 -21.90 -9.94
C LYS A 7 -19.96 -21.22 -9.04
N ALA A 8 -19.32 -21.96 -8.13
CA ALA A 8 -18.28 -21.43 -7.25
C ALA A 8 -17.10 -20.85 -8.04
N ASN A 9 -16.64 -21.56 -9.07
CA ASN A 9 -15.54 -21.10 -9.93
C ASN A 9 -15.89 -19.80 -10.67
N ARG A 10 -17.13 -19.63 -11.17
CA ARG A 10 -17.55 -18.38 -11.83
C ARG A 10 -17.56 -17.20 -10.87
N LEU A 11 -18.12 -17.38 -9.66
CA LEU A 11 -18.15 -16.32 -8.65
C LEU A 11 -16.74 -15.89 -8.24
N GLN A 12 -15.83 -16.85 -8.07
CA GLN A 12 -14.43 -16.55 -7.77
C GLN A 12 -13.76 -15.76 -8.91
N GLN A 13 -14.00 -16.13 -10.16
CA GLN A 13 -13.46 -15.41 -11.32
C GLN A 13 -14.01 -13.98 -11.43
N GLU A 14 -15.30 -13.79 -11.16
CA GLU A 14 -15.93 -12.47 -11.13
C GLU A 14 -15.35 -11.59 -10.02
N GLN A 15 -15.16 -12.13 -8.82
CA GLN A 15 -14.51 -11.44 -7.70
C GLN A 15 -13.08 -11.01 -8.05
N VAL A 16 -12.29 -11.91 -8.62
CA VAL A 16 -10.92 -11.60 -9.06
C VAL A 16 -10.93 -10.51 -10.14
N LYS A 17 -11.87 -10.55 -11.08
CA LYS A 17 -12.01 -9.52 -12.12
C LYS A 17 -12.36 -8.16 -11.53
N MET A 18 -13.30 -8.11 -10.59
CA MET A 18 -13.67 -6.88 -9.89
C MET A 18 -12.49 -6.32 -9.08
N GLN A 19 -11.77 -7.16 -8.34
CA GLN A 19 -10.59 -6.75 -7.59
C GLN A 19 -9.51 -6.15 -8.51
N LYS A 20 -9.24 -6.81 -9.64
CA LYS A 20 -8.30 -6.27 -10.66
C LYS A 20 -8.77 -4.92 -11.21
N ALA A 21 -10.06 -4.75 -11.46
CA ALA A 21 -10.59 -3.47 -11.92
C ALA A 21 -10.41 -2.36 -10.88
N GLN A 22 -10.61 -2.65 -9.59
CA GLN A 22 -10.36 -1.71 -8.49
C GLN A 22 -8.88 -1.34 -8.39
N ILE A 23 -7.96 -2.30 -8.52
CA ILE A 23 -6.51 -2.04 -8.53
C ILE A 23 -6.14 -1.13 -9.72
N VAL A 24 -6.68 -1.39 -10.91
CA VAL A 24 -6.42 -0.56 -12.09
C VAL A 24 -6.96 0.86 -11.90
N ARG A 25 -8.16 1.01 -11.31
CA ARG A 25 -8.71 2.32 -10.96
C ARG A 25 -7.83 3.05 -9.95
N GLY A 26 -7.40 2.36 -8.89
CA GLY A 26 -6.52 2.91 -7.87
C GLY A 26 -5.17 3.37 -8.43
N LYS A 27 -4.61 2.63 -9.39
CA LYS A 27 -3.40 3.04 -10.11
C LYS A 27 -3.61 4.34 -10.90
N LYS A 28 -4.76 4.50 -11.56
CA LYS A 28 -5.09 5.72 -12.31
C LYS A 28 -5.20 6.92 -11.36
N VAL A 29 -5.90 6.75 -10.24
CA VAL A 29 -6.00 7.77 -9.19
C VAL A 29 -4.61 8.13 -8.68
N PHE A 30 -3.83 7.15 -8.22
CA PHE A 30 -2.44 7.37 -7.78
C PHE A 30 -1.60 8.19 -8.78
N THR A 31 -1.73 7.87 -10.07
CA THR A 31 -1.01 8.57 -11.14
C THR A 31 -1.51 10.01 -11.33
N SER A 32 -2.82 10.25 -11.29
CA SER A 32 -3.37 11.61 -11.42
C SER A 32 -2.96 12.51 -10.27
N LEU A 33 -2.86 11.95 -9.06
CA LEU A 33 -2.38 12.67 -7.87
C LEU A 33 -0.87 12.89 -7.85
N LYS A 34 -0.14 12.39 -8.86
CA LYS A 34 1.33 12.35 -8.89
C LYS A 34 1.93 11.70 -7.64
N GLY A 35 1.24 10.70 -7.10
CA GLY A 35 1.68 9.99 -5.92
C GLY A 35 3.03 9.33 -6.13
N ILE A 36 3.76 9.13 -5.03
CA ILE A 36 4.95 8.29 -5.00
C ILE A 36 4.75 7.12 -4.05
N TYR A 37 5.56 6.08 -4.20
CA TYR A 37 5.64 5.05 -3.20
C TYR A 37 7.09 4.67 -2.94
N GLN A 38 7.37 4.34 -1.68
CA GLN A 38 8.69 3.96 -1.19
C GLN A 38 8.53 3.00 -0.02
N THR A 39 9.59 2.29 0.35
CA THR A 39 9.63 1.57 1.62
C THR A 39 9.95 2.52 2.77
N ALA A 40 9.41 2.23 3.95
CA ALA A 40 9.67 2.97 5.16
C ALA A 40 9.86 1.98 6.33
N GLY A 41 10.63 2.39 7.35
CA GLY A 41 10.85 1.57 8.54
C GLY A 41 11.76 0.36 8.33
N GLU A 42 12.63 0.36 7.31
CA GLU A 42 13.57 -0.75 7.04
C GLU A 42 14.50 -1.07 8.22
N ALA A 43 14.90 -0.02 8.95
CA ALA A 43 15.69 -0.12 10.18
C ALA A 43 14.89 -0.63 11.39
N THR A 44 13.55 -0.67 11.31
CA THR A 44 12.68 -1.12 12.41
C THR A 44 12.25 -2.57 12.19
N ALA A 45 11.49 -3.12 13.13
CA ALA A 45 10.84 -4.42 12.98
C ALA A 45 9.60 -4.38 12.06
N LYS A 46 9.22 -3.19 11.56
CA LYS A 46 7.92 -2.92 10.93
C LYS A 46 8.09 -2.22 9.58
N PRO A 47 8.78 -2.83 8.60
CA PRO A 47 8.87 -2.23 7.28
C PRO A 47 7.50 -2.23 6.61
N VAL A 48 7.20 -1.15 5.87
CA VAL A 48 5.94 -1.01 5.12
C VAL A 48 6.21 -0.41 3.74
N VAL A 49 5.33 -0.71 2.78
CA VAL A 49 5.22 0.08 1.55
C VAL A 49 4.38 1.31 1.83
N ARG A 50 4.98 2.49 1.72
CA ARG A 50 4.33 3.77 1.96
C ARG A 50 3.96 4.42 0.64
N VAL A 51 2.67 4.62 0.42
CA VAL A 51 2.10 5.44 -0.66
C VAL A 51 1.95 6.86 -0.13
N VAL A 52 2.54 7.83 -0.81
CA VAL A 52 2.49 9.25 -0.42
C VAL A 52 1.74 10.04 -1.48
N ILE A 53 0.75 10.80 -1.05
CA ILE A 53 -0.11 11.63 -1.90
C ILE A 53 -0.25 13.05 -1.30
N PRO A 54 -0.52 14.09 -2.11
CA PRO A 54 -0.84 15.41 -1.60
C PRO A 54 -2.14 15.39 -0.76
N GLN A 55 -2.18 16.13 0.35
CA GLN A 55 -3.36 16.18 1.22
C GLN A 55 -4.59 16.74 0.49
N THR A 56 -4.39 17.87 -0.22
CA THR A 56 -5.44 18.61 -0.94
C THR A 56 -6.22 17.73 -1.91
N GLU A 57 -5.57 16.71 -2.45
CA GLU A 57 -6.11 15.77 -3.43
C GLU A 57 -6.90 14.62 -2.78
N TRP A 58 -6.50 14.12 -1.60
CA TRP A 58 -7.17 12.97 -0.95
C TRP A 58 -8.62 13.29 -0.55
N GLU A 59 -8.84 14.48 0.01
CA GLU A 59 -10.16 14.94 0.46
C GLU A 59 -11.13 15.14 -0.71
N GLN A 60 -10.62 15.36 -1.92
CA GLN A 60 -11.41 15.52 -3.14
C GLN A 60 -11.79 14.18 -3.79
N LEU A 61 -11.14 13.08 -3.39
CA LEU A 61 -11.46 11.77 -3.93
C LEU A 61 -12.83 11.29 -3.45
N SER A 62 -13.60 10.69 -4.36
CA SER A 62 -14.78 9.92 -3.97
C SER A 62 -14.37 8.76 -3.06
N LYS A 63 -15.26 8.32 -2.16
CA LYS A 63 -15.01 7.14 -1.31
C LYS A 63 -14.63 5.90 -2.14
N SER A 64 -15.23 5.74 -3.33
CA SER A 64 -14.90 4.65 -4.26
C SER A 64 -13.46 4.75 -4.80
N ASP A 65 -12.99 5.96 -5.09
CA ASP A 65 -11.61 6.19 -5.52
C ASP A 65 -10.62 5.99 -4.39
N GLN A 66 -10.96 6.43 -3.17
CA GLN A 66 -10.14 6.14 -1.99
C GLN A 66 -10.01 4.63 -1.76
N ILE A 67 -11.13 3.88 -1.81
CA ILE A 67 -11.10 2.41 -1.69
C ILE A 67 -10.24 1.80 -2.81
N SER A 68 -10.42 2.25 -4.06
CA SER A 68 -9.60 1.79 -5.19
C SER A 68 -8.12 2.03 -4.93
N LEU A 69 -7.75 3.20 -4.39
CA LEU A 69 -6.38 3.54 -4.05
C LEU A 69 -5.82 2.62 -2.95
N THR A 70 -6.61 2.24 -1.94
CA THR A 70 -6.18 1.25 -0.94
C THR A 70 -5.90 -0.13 -1.55
N MET A 71 -6.71 -0.56 -2.54
CA MET A 71 -6.49 -1.84 -3.24
C MET A 71 -5.20 -1.79 -4.05
N TYR A 72 -4.91 -0.64 -4.68
CA TYR A 72 -3.66 -0.42 -5.39
C TYR A 72 -2.46 -0.40 -4.43
N ALA A 73 -2.55 0.31 -3.30
CA ALA A 73 -1.49 0.35 -2.28
C ALA A 73 -1.13 -1.05 -1.78
N GLU A 74 -2.13 -1.88 -1.50
CA GLU A 74 -1.91 -3.28 -1.12
C GLU A 74 -1.23 -4.08 -2.25
N SER A 75 -1.64 -3.88 -3.50
CA SER A 75 -1.04 -4.57 -4.64
C SER A 75 0.46 -4.25 -4.85
N LEU A 76 0.90 -3.05 -4.45
CA LEU A 76 2.31 -2.63 -4.56
C LEU A 76 3.24 -3.46 -3.69
N VAL A 77 2.75 -4.07 -2.62
CA VAL A 77 3.56 -4.95 -1.76
C VAL A 77 4.18 -6.09 -2.58
N SER A 78 3.39 -6.74 -3.45
CA SER A 78 3.89 -7.81 -4.32
C SER A 78 4.92 -7.31 -5.34
N VAL A 79 4.76 -6.08 -5.86
CA VAL A 79 5.72 -5.45 -6.78
C VAL A 79 7.05 -5.20 -6.07
N VAL A 80 7.00 -4.63 -4.86
CA VAL A 80 8.17 -4.33 -4.03
C VAL A 80 8.90 -5.61 -3.62
N LYS A 81 8.18 -6.64 -3.18
CA LYS A 81 8.75 -7.95 -2.81
C LYS A 81 9.46 -8.65 -3.97
N SER A 82 9.01 -8.41 -5.20
CA SER A 82 9.62 -9.02 -6.39
C SER A 82 10.95 -8.37 -6.78
N ASN A 83 11.22 -7.14 -6.32
CA ASN A 83 12.46 -6.41 -6.62
C ASN A 83 12.98 -5.63 -5.39
N PRO A 84 13.22 -6.30 -4.26
CA PRO A 84 13.43 -5.64 -2.97
C PRO A 84 14.65 -4.71 -2.95
N SER A 85 15.71 -5.04 -3.68
CA SER A 85 16.93 -4.26 -3.78
C SER A 85 16.74 -2.85 -4.34
N LYS A 86 15.70 -2.64 -5.18
CA LYS A 86 15.39 -1.31 -5.77
C LYS A 86 14.77 -0.34 -4.77
N TYR A 87 14.23 -0.87 -3.68
CA TYR A 87 13.47 -0.08 -2.71
C TYR A 87 14.26 0.16 -1.43
N VAL A 88 15.36 -0.55 -1.20
CA VAL A 88 16.25 -0.28 -0.06
C VAL A 88 16.82 1.14 -0.14
N SER A 89 16.66 1.90 0.94
CA SER A 89 17.02 3.32 1.02
C SER A 89 18.52 3.60 1.24
N ILE A 90 19.32 2.56 1.49
CA ILE A 90 20.75 2.67 1.80
C ILE A 90 21.64 2.08 0.68
N PRO A 91 22.91 2.52 0.57
CA PRO A 91 23.84 1.98 -0.42
C PRO A 91 24.06 0.47 -0.27
N SER A 92 24.31 -0.22 -1.38
CA SER A 92 24.59 -1.67 -1.40
C SER A 92 25.88 -2.06 -0.66
N SER A 93 26.78 -1.10 -0.42
CA SER A 93 28.00 -1.28 0.36
C SER A 93 27.77 -1.25 1.87
N ALA A 94 26.59 -0.82 2.35
CA ALA A 94 26.31 -0.75 3.77
C ALA A 94 26.21 -2.18 4.37
N PRO A 95 26.82 -2.45 5.55
CA PRO A 95 26.81 -3.78 6.15
C PRO A 95 25.40 -4.37 6.38
N ILE A 96 24.41 -3.51 6.61
CA ILE A 96 23.02 -3.92 6.87
C ILE A 96 22.15 -4.02 5.60
N TYR A 97 22.71 -3.74 4.42
CA TYR A 97 21.97 -3.72 3.14
C TYR A 97 21.22 -5.03 2.87
N ASN A 98 21.91 -6.17 2.95
CA ASN A 98 21.29 -7.48 2.69
C ASN A 98 20.18 -7.82 3.71
N THR A 99 20.32 -7.33 4.94
CA THR A 99 19.26 -7.46 5.96
C THR A 99 18.02 -6.68 5.54
N PHE A 100 18.17 -5.47 5.00
CA PHE A 100 17.03 -4.67 4.52
C PHE A 100 16.39 -5.28 3.28
N VAL A 101 17.19 -5.76 2.32
CA VAL A 101 16.68 -6.51 1.15
C VAL A 101 15.83 -7.69 1.60
N SER A 102 16.33 -8.50 2.55
CA SER A 102 15.60 -9.66 3.09
C SER A 102 14.30 -9.26 3.78
N LYS A 103 14.31 -8.19 4.59
CA LYS A 103 13.09 -7.66 5.22
C LYS A 103 12.04 -7.24 4.19
N ILE A 104 12.45 -6.52 3.15
CA ILE A 104 11.54 -6.07 2.08
C ILE A 104 10.99 -7.26 1.29
N ALA A 105 11.82 -8.26 0.97
CA ALA A 105 11.40 -9.48 0.30
C ALA A 105 10.34 -10.27 1.08
N ASN A 106 10.34 -10.15 2.41
CA ASN A 106 9.47 -10.86 3.33
C ASN A 106 8.31 -10.02 3.88
N LEU A 107 8.00 -8.87 3.27
CA LEU A 107 6.83 -8.08 3.66
C LEU A 107 5.54 -8.93 3.63
N ARG A 108 4.69 -8.77 4.63
CA ARG A 108 3.33 -9.32 4.58
C ARG A 108 2.49 -8.52 3.60
N GLN A 109 1.49 -9.17 3.01
CA GLN A 109 0.66 -8.56 1.96
C GLN A 109 -0.06 -7.28 2.43
N ASP A 110 -0.35 -7.17 3.72
CA ASP A 110 -0.98 -6.01 4.35
C ASP A 110 0.03 -5.01 4.97
N CYS A 111 1.34 -5.16 4.76
CA CYS A 111 2.35 -4.20 5.23
C CYS A 111 2.45 -2.98 4.30
N TRP A 112 1.41 -2.14 4.31
CA TRP A 112 1.37 -0.90 3.54
C TRP A 112 0.65 0.22 4.30
N SER A 113 0.90 1.47 3.90
CA SER A 113 0.16 2.64 4.36
C SER A 113 0.01 3.70 3.26
N ILE A 114 -1.05 4.48 3.34
CA ILE A 114 -1.26 5.71 2.58
C ILE A 114 -1.07 6.88 3.54
N VAL A 115 -0.26 7.84 3.12
CA VAL A 115 0.17 8.96 3.94
C VAL A 115 0.01 10.26 3.15
N MET A 116 -0.48 11.30 3.80
CA MET A 116 -0.58 12.63 3.22
C MET A 116 0.71 13.39 3.39
N SER A 117 0.99 14.22 2.40
CA SER A 117 1.96 15.30 2.49
C SER A 117 1.26 16.65 2.40
N PHE A 118 1.55 17.52 3.36
CA PHE A 118 1.16 18.94 3.35
C PHE A 118 1.98 19.76 2.35
N LYS A 119 3.06 19.20 1.79
CA LYS A 119 3.79 19.82 0.69
C LYS A 119 3.22 19.29 -0.63
N ASP A 120 2.60 20.15 -1.43
CA ASP A 120 2.18 19.77 -2.78
C ASP A 120 3.37 19.56 -3.75
N SER A 121 4.62 19.78 -3.28
CA SER A 121 5.86 19.62 -4.03
C SER A 121 6.83 18.64 -3.36
N GLN A 122 7.52 17.85 -4.18
CA GLN A 122 8.54 16.92 -3.70
C GLN A 122 9.79 17.65 -3.18
N PRO A 123 10.50 17.09 -2.17
CA PRO A 123 10.16 15.87 -1.44
C PRO A 123 8.99 16.11 -0.48
N TYR A 124 8.00 15.25 -0.58
CA TYR A 124 6.84 15.23 0.29
C TYR A 124 7.29 15.12 1.76
N GLY A 125 7.02 16.14 2.57
CA GLY A 125 7.04 15.99 4.03
C GLY A 125 6.02 14.91 4.40
N ILE A 126 6.38 13.99 5.28
CA ILE A 126 5.47 12.90 5.65
C ILE A 126 4.80 13.31 6.93
N ASP A 127 3.49 13.56 6.87
CA ASP A 127 2.85 14.27 7.94
C ASP A 127 1.77 13.43 8.65
N GLU A 128 0.90 12.74 7.89
CA GLU A 128 -0.23 12.00 8.49
C GLU A 128 -0.57 10.69 7.76
N THR A 129 -0.57 9.57 8.49
CA THR A 129 -1.05 8.27 7.98
C THR A 129 -2.57 8.27 7.95
N ILE A 130 -3.17 8.12 6.77
CA ILE A 130 -4.64 8.16 6.62
C ILE A 130 -5.25 6.78 6.73
N VAL A 131 -4.67 5.82 6.01
CA VAL A 131 -5.16 4.44 5.91
C VAL A 131 -3.95 3.53 5.90
N GLN A 132 -4.04 2.41 6.61
CA GLN A 132 -2.97 1.45 6.67
C GLN A 132 -3.53 0.04 6.74
N GLY A 133 -2.74 -0.93 6.29
CA GLY A 133 -3.09 -2.32 6.46
C GLY A 133 -3.23 -2.69 7.94
N ASP A 134 -3.93 -3.78 8.19
CA ASP A 134 -4.33 -4.17 9.54
C ASP A 134 -3.13 -4.49 10.44
N THR A 135 -2.13 -5.17 9.90
CA THR A 135 -0.86 -5.42 10.59
C THR A 135 -0.16 -4.14 11.06
N PRO A 136 0.24 -3.20 10.16
CA PRO A 136 0.94 -2.00 10.59
C PRO A 136 0.08 -1.17 11.55
N TRP A 137 -1.25 -1.15 11.36
CA TRP A 137 -2.17 -0.50 12.28
C TRP A 137 -2.06 -1.00 13.73
N MET A 138 -2.07 -2.32 13.94
CA MET A 138 -1.94 -2.92 15.28
C MET A 138 -0.59 -2.62 15.93
N MET A 139 0.43 -2.45 15.11
CA MET A 139 1.80 -2.25 15.55
C MET A 139 2.12 -0.77 15.79
N GLU A 140 1.41 0.16 15.16
CA GLU A 140 1.67 1.59 15.27
C GLU A 140 1.18 2.16 16.60
N ASP A 141 1.86 3.20 17.08
CA ASP A 141 1.45 3.92 18.28
C ASP A 141 0.07 4.56 18.06
N PRO A 142 -0.86 4.53 19.04
CA PRO A 142 -2.22 5.01 18.86
C PRO A 142 -2.35 6.43 18.30
N CYS A 143 -1.42 7.33 18.64
CA CYS A 143 -1.41 8.71 18.15
C CYS A 143 -1.04 8.86 16.67
N CYS A 144 -0.42 7.85 16.06
CA CYS A 144 0.08 7.87 14.68
C CYS A 144 -0.75 6.98 13.75
N ARG A 145 -1.85 6.40 14.24
CA ARG A 145 -2.69 5.48 13.46
C ARG A 145 -3.60 6.22 12.50
N GLY A 146 -3.55 5.82 11.24
CA GLY A 146 -4.66 6.03 10.31
C GLY A 146 -5.82 5.06 10.56
N ILE A 147 -6.79 5.05 9.65
CA ILE A 147 -7.89 4.09 9.63
C ILE A 147 -7.37 2.71 9.22
N LYS A 148 -7.83 1.66 9.90
CA LYS A 148 -7.50 0.27 9.56
C LYS A 148 -8.15 -0.12 8.23
N SER A 149 -7.41 -0.77 7.34
CA SER A 149 -7.89 -1.10 5.99
C SER A 149 -9.18 -1.93 5.99
N SER A 150 -9.30 -2.92 6.86
CA SER A 150 -10.54 -3.71 6.97
C SER A 150 -11.75 -2.91 7.42
N GLU A 151 -11.56 -1.84 8.21
CA GLU A 151 -12.65 -0.92 8.59
C GLU A 151 -12.95 0.07 7.47
N PHE A 152 -11.92 0.54 6.76
CA PHE A 152 -12.06 1.56 5.73
C PHE A 152 -12.83 1.09 4.50
N ARG A 153 -12.76 -0.21 4.17
CA ARG A 153 -13.32 -0.81 2.96
C ARG A 153 -14.75 -1.35 3.14
N ASN A 154 -15.25 -1.40 4.38
CA ASN A 154 -16.64 -1.72 4.69
C ASN A 154 -17.56 -0.52 4.37
#